data_AF-A0A522DEN4-F1
#
_entry.id   AF-A0A522DEN4-F1
#
_cell.length_a   1.000
_cell.length_b   1.000
_cell.length_c   1.000
_cell.angle_alpha   90.00
_cell.angle_beta   90.00
_cell.angle_gamma   90.00
#
_symmetry.space_group_name_H-M   'P 1'
#
loop_
_entity.id
_entity.type
_entity.pdbx_description
1 polymer ?
#
loop_
_entity_poly.entity_id
_entity_poly.type
_entity_poly.pdbx_seq_one_letter_code
_entity_poly.pdbx_strand_id
1 'polypeptide(L)'
;LARFKYDDGDGRGFYRISDLNTYSEDTLQRLKRENKLLHPKKPGGNYSYKRYLSETEGIVIDDVWSDINFVNPMAIENLGYATQKPEALLERIIKASSNEGDLIADIFCGSGTTLAVAEKLGRKWIGADLGKFAIHTTRKRMIGVQRELKKAGKDYRAFEVLNLGKYERQHYIGVNPNLRDEEKEKQLAQKEKDFLDLILHAYRADKVEGFRTFHGKKASRLVAVGPINLPVTRLFVEEVILECRSKHITKVDVLAFEFEMGLFPNIQEEAKSKGIDLAMKYIPREVFDKRAVEKNQVVFHDVSYIEVKPHAKENSVAVELTDFSVFYNQDSIAHAEASLKNGSNKIVVENGQIIKVTKDKTGIIKRESLTKKWTDWIDYWSVDFDFENKKEIIQVKNADNQIEEIWTGDFVFENEWQSFRTKKNRNLEMISIFKECTKGRKKIAVKVVDI
;
A
#
# COMPACT_ATOMS: atom_id res chain seq x y z
N LEU A 1 -22.58 -36.41 13.41
CA LEU A 1 -23.18 -37.71 13.03
C LEU A 1 -23.90 -38.40 14.20
N ALA A 2 -23.32 -38.51 15.40
CA ALA A 2 -23.90 -39.22 16.55
C ALA A 2 -25.31 -38.79 17.02
N ARG A 3 -25.93 -37.74 16.47
CA ARG A 3 -27.30 -37.29 16.80
C ARG A 3 -28.37 -37.72 15.78
N PHE A 4 -27.97 -38.11 14.57
CA PHE A 4 -28.86 -38.62 13.51
C PHE A 4 -28.80 -40.14 13.56
N LYS A 5 -29.78 -40.76 14.22
CA LYS A 5 -29.75 -42.19 14.60
C LYS A 5 -30.94 -42.99 14.09
N TYR A 6 -31.96 -42.31 13.58
CA TYR A 6 -33.19 -42.94 13.11
C TYR A 6 -33.18 -42.98 11.60
N ASP A 7 -33.72 -44.05 11.03
CA ASP A 7 -33.93 -44.22 9.59
C ASP A 7 -35.28 -44.91 9.44
N ASP A 8 -36.16 -44.33 8.65
CA ASP A 8 -37.50 -44.84 8.37
C ASP A 8 -37.59 -45.51 6.99
N GLY A 9 -36.45 -45.68 6.30
CA GLY A 9 -36.37 -46.42 5.03
C GLY A 9 -37.01 -45.68 3.85
N ASP A 10 -37.25 -44.39 3.98
CA ASP A 10 -37.94 -43.56 2.98
C ASP A 10 -37.00 -42.99 1.89
N GLY A 11 -35.72 -43.38 1.92
CA GLY A 11 -34.69 -42.95 0.99
C GLY A 11 -34.04 -41.60 1.30
N ARG A 12 -34.49 -40.87 2.33
CA ARG A 12 -33.91 -39.57 2.75
C ARG A 12 -32.74 -39.71 3.72
N GLY A 13 -32.51 -40.93 4.23
CA GLY A 13 -31.38 -41.30 5.08
C GLY A 13 -31.60 -40.97 6.57
N PHE A 14 -30.52 -40.96 7.34
CA PHE A 14 -30.61 -40.79 8.79
C PHE A 14 -31.20 -39.44 9.20
N TYR A 15 -32.14 -39.47 10.15
CA TYR A 15 -32.75 -38.29 10.76
C TYR A 15 -32.57 -38.25 12.28
N ARG A 16 -32.83 -37.06 12.84
CA ARG A 16 -32.99 -36.83 14.28
C ARG A 16 -34.38 -36.25 14.57
N ILE A 17 -34.87 -36.46 15.77
CA ILE A 17 -36.11 -35.84 16.26
C ILE A 17 -35.76 -34.45 16.80
N SER A 18 -36.54 -33.43 16.45
CA SER A 18 -36.39 -32.06 16.97
C SER A 18 -37.75 -31.51 17.35
N ASP A 19 -37.84 -30.80 18.48
CA ASP A 19 -39.11 -30.29 18.99
C ASP A 19 -39.56 -29.04 18.23
N LEU A 20 -40.87 -28.99 17.92
CA LEU A 20 -41.54 -27.77 17.48
C LEU A 20 -42.04 -27.04 18.73
N ASN A 21 -41.22 -26.12 19.24
CA ASN A 21 -41.60 -25.28 20.38
C ASN A 21 -42.76 -24.32 20.02
N THR A 22 -42.58 -23.52 18.97
CA THR A 22 -43.56 -22.55 18.48
C THR A 22 -43.80 -22.79 17.00
N TYR A 23 -45.07 -22.90 16.56
CA TYR A 23 -45.41 -23.31 15.19
C TYR A 23 -46.73 -22.71 14.71
N SER A 24 -46.82 -22.47 13.42
CA SER A 24 -48.08 -22.09 12.73
C SER A 24 -48.81 -23.32 12.22
N GLU A 25 -50.12 -23.17 11.94
CA GLU A 25 -50.92 -24.23 11.30
C GLU A 25 -50.34 -24.64 9.94
N ASP A 26 -49.85 -23.66 9.16
CA ASP A 26 -49.17 -23.91 7.88
C ASP A 26 -47.92 -24.78 8.05
N THR A 27 -47.13 -24.52 9.11
CA THR A 27 -45.93 -25.32 9.43
C THR A 27 -46.30 -26.78 9.74
N LEU A 28 -47.37 -27.00 10.50
CA LEU A 28 -47.85 -28.35 10.81
C LEU A 28 -48.35 -29.08 9.56
N GLN A 29 -49.13 -28.39 8.71
CA GLN A 29 -49.63 -28.98 7.47
C GLN A 29 -48.51 -29.33 6.50
N ARG A 30 -47.51 -28.46 6.37
CA ARG A 30 -46.32 -28.70 5.55
C ARG A 30 -45.55 -29.93 6.05
N LEU A 31 -45.24 -29.99 7.35
CA LEU A 31 -44.52 -31.12 7.93
C LEU A 31 -45.31 -32.43 7.86
N LYS A 32 -46.64 -32.37 7.95
CA LYS A 32 -47.51 -33.52 7.75
C LYS A 32 -47.45 -34.01 6.30
N ARG A 33 -47.52 -33.10 5.33
CA ARG A 33 -47.39 -33.41 3.89
C ARG A 33 -46.03 -34.01 3.55
N GLU A 34 -44.98 -33.53 4.19
CA GLU A 34 -43.61 -34.02 4.02
C GLU A 34 -43.32 -35.32 4.80
N ASN A 35 -44.30 -35.91 5.52
CA ASN A 35 -44.12 -37.07 6.39
C ASN A 35 -43.01 -36.87 7.46
N LYS A 36 -42.86 -35.63 7.93
CA LYS A 36 -41.88 -35.23 8.95
C LYS A 36 -42.50 -35.00 10.31
N LEU A 37 -43.80 -34.76 10.40
CA LEU A 37 -44.47 -34.44 11.66
C LEU A 37 -44.56 -35.66 12.59
N LEU A 38 -44.21 -35.48 13.86
CA LEU A 38 -44.33 -36.48 14.92
C LEU A 38 -45.29 -35.94 16.00
N HIS A 39 -46.35 -36.69 16.25
CA HIS A 39 -47.35 -36.35 17.26
C HIS A 39 -46.82 -36.61 18.68
N PRO A 40 -47.20 -35.77 19.67
CA PRO A 40 -46.85 -35.99 21.07
C PRO A 40 -47.44 -37.31 21.57
N LYS A 41 -46.67 -38.05 22.38
CA LYS A 41 -47.13 -39.33 22.98
C LYS A 41 -48.16 -39.13 24.10
N LYS A 42 -48.30 -37.93 24.63
CA LYS A 42 -49.22 -37.58 25.72
C LYS A 42 -50.11 -36.41 25.30
N PRO A 43 -51.38 -36.38 25.74
CA PRO A 43 -52.24 -35.21 25.57
C PRO A 43 -51.56 -33.96 26.16
N GLY A 44 -51.48 -32.88 25.37
CA GLY A 44 -50.83 -31.62 25.78
C GLY A 44 -49.31 -31.55 25.59
N GLY A 45 -48.67 -32.57 25.00
CA GLY A 45 -47.24 -32.49 24.64
C GLY A 45 -46.96 -31.65 23.39
N ASN A 46 -45.71 -31.22 23.22
CA ASN A 46 -45.27 -30.51 22.02
C ASN A 46 -45.14 -31.47 20.83
N TYR A 47 -45.47 -30.97 19.63
CA TYR A 47 -45.13 -31.68 18.39
C TYR A 47 -43.61 -31.72 18.22
N SER A 48 -43.13 -32.76 17.56
CA SER A 48 -41.74 -32.84 17.10
C SER A 48 -41.73 -33.11 15.60
N TYR A 49 -40.57 -33.01 14.96
CA TYR A 49 -40.41 -33.37 13.56
C TYR A 49 -39.11 -34.10 13.28
N LYS A 50 -39.12 -34.86 12.19
CA LYS A 50 -37.94 -35.52 11.62
C LYS A 50 -37.11 -34.47 10.88
N ARG A 51 -35.87 -34.27 11.32
CA ARG A 51 -34.87 -33.46 10.63
C ARG A 51 -33.82 -34.39 10.03
N TYR A 52 -33.80 -34.49 8.70
CA TYR A 52 -32.90 -35.38 7.97
C TYR A 52 -31.49 -34.78 7.88
N LEU A 53 -30.48 -35.63 7.91
CA LEU A 53 -29.07 -35.24 7.77
C LEU A 53 -28.81 -34.64 6.38
N SER A 54 -29.39 -35.24 5.35
CA SER A 54 -29.32 -34.81 3.94
C SER A 54 -29.88 -33.40 3.71
N GLU A 55 -30.80 -32.96 4.58
CA GLU A 55 -31.45 -31.64 4.50
C GLU A 55 -30.84 -30.62 5.47
N THR A 56 -29.80 -31.00 6.21
CA THR A 56 -29.18 -30.15 7.21
C THR A 56 -27.84 -29.63 6.70
N GLU A 57 -27.75 -28.34 6.40
CA GLU A 57 -26.53 -27.64 5.96
C GLU A 57 -25.44 -27.53 7.06
N GLY A 58 -25.66 -28.14 8.22
CA GLY A 58 -24.75 -28.12 9.37
C GLY A 58 -25.37 -27.46 10.60
N ILE A 59 -24.52 -27.09 11.55
CA ILE A 59 -24.87 -26.30 12.73
C ILE A 59 -24.37 -24.88 12.47
N VAL A 60 -25.21 -23.88 12.71
CA VAL A 60 -24.79 -22.47 12.69
C VAL A 60 -23.66 -22.31 13.69
N ILE A 61 -22.56 -21.70 13.25
CA ILE A 61 -21.42 -21.45 14.12
C ILE A 61 -21.86 -20.50 15.25
N ASP A 62 -21.43 -20.78 16.48
CA ASP A 62 -21.71 -19.92 17.62
C ASP A 62 -20.78 -18.69 17.65
N ASP A 63 -20.95 -17.77 18.60
CA ASP A 63 -20.04 -16.63 18.79
C ASP A 63 -18.78 -16.96 19.63
N VAL A 64 -18.74 -18.14 20.26
CA VAL A 64 -17.58 -18.70 20.97
C VAL A 64 -16.96 -19.86 20.20
N TRP A 65 -15.77 -19.66 19.65
CA TRP A 65 -15.03 -20.69 18.89
C TRP A 65 -13.96 -21.34 19.75
N SER A 66 -14.22 -22.56 20.22
CA SER A 66 -13.29 -23.37 21.02
C SER A 66 -12.58 -24.47 20.21
N ASP A 67 -12.91 -24.61 18.93
CA ASP A 67 -12.43 -25.67 18.05
C ASP A 67 -11.16 -25.29 17.26
N ILE A 68 -10.76 -24.01 17.30
CA ILE A 68 -9.56 -23.51 16.62
C ILE A 68 -8.43 -23.31 17.64
N ASN A 69 -7.38 -24.13 17.51
CA ASN A 69 -6.21 -24.04 18.36
C ASN A 69 -5.24 -22.94 17.94
N PHE A 70 -4.40 -22.50 18.88
CA PHE A 70 -3.27 -21.63 18.60
C PHE A 70 -2.26 -22.30 17.66
N VAL A 71 -1.43 -21.48 17.00
CA VAL A 71 -0.38 -21.97 16.10
C VAL A 71 0.65 -22.77 16.89
N ASN A 72 0.78 -24.06 16.57
CA ASN A 72 1.79 -24.93 17.16
C ASN A 72 3.20 -24.48 16.69
N PRO A 73 4.22 -24.47 17.57
CA PRO A 73 5.60 -24.17 17.19
C PRO A 73 6.15 -24.96 15.99
N MET A 74 5.71 -26.21 15.79
CA MET A 74 6.13 -27.07 14.68
C MET A 74 5.20 -26.99 13.45
N ALA A 75 4.16 -26.14 13.49
CA ALA A 75 3.24 -25.99 12.37
C ALA A 75 3.95 -25.39 11.15
N ILE A 76 3.61 -25.87 9.96
CA ILE A 76 4.16 -25.37 8.69
C ILE A 76 3.86 -23.87 8.50
N GLU A 77 2.71 -23.40 8.99
CA GLU A 77 2.33 -21.99 8.91
C GLU A 77 3.15 -21.09 9.85
N ASN A 78 3.85 -21.64 10.85
CA ASN A 78 4.53 -20.85 11.88
C ASN A 78 5.74 -20.10 11.28
N LEU A 79 5.72 -18.78 11.39
CA LEU A 79 6.81 -17.91 10.92
C LEU A 79 7.77 -17.46 12.04
N GLY A 80 7.58 -17.94 13.27
CA GLY A 80 8.32 -17.48 14.44
C GLY A 80 7.89 -16.10 14.92
N TYR A 81 6.71 -15.63 14.50
CA TYR A 81 6.14 -14.35 14.93
C TYR A 81 5.31 -14.55 16.19
N ALA A 82 5.68 -13.89 17.30
CA ALA A 82 5.19 -14.21 18.64
C ALA A 82 3.66 -14.23 18.79
N THR A 83 2.94 -13.35 18.09
CA THR A 83 1.49 -13.18 18.21
C THR A 83 0.72 -13.65 16.97
N GLN A 84 1.34 -14.51 16.14
CA GLN A 84 0.74 -15.05 14.92
C GLN A 84 -0.62 -15.72 15.19
N LYS A 85 -1.62 -15.36 14.41
CA LYS A 85 -2.94 -15.99 14.42
C LYS A 85 -2.95 -17.20 13.45
N PRO A 86 -3.70 -18.27 13.77
CA PRO A 86 -3.78 -19.46 12.93
C PRO A 86 -4.59 -19.19 11.64
N GLU A 87 -4.15 -19.75 10.52
CA GLU A 87 -4.83 -19.58 9.22
C GLU A 87 -6.30 -20.01 9.25
N ALA A 88 -6.61 -21.10 9.96
CA ALA A 88 -7.98 -21.62 10.08
C ALA A 88 -8.97 -20.62 10.69
N LEU A 89 -8.50 -19.77 11.61
CA LEU A 89 -9.32 -18.71 12.21
C LEU A 89 -9.70 -17.66 11.17
N LEU A 90 -8.70 -17.17 10.44
CA LEU A 90 -8.90 -16.13 9.43
C LEU A 90 -9.68 -16.67 8.24
N GLU A 91 -9.52 -17.96 7.89
CA GLU A 91 -10.28 -18.59 6.82
C GLU A 91 -11.78 -18.61 7.14
N ARG A 92 -12.14 -18.97 8.38
CA ARG A 92 -13.53 -18.94 8.84
C ARG A 92 -14.13 -17.53 8.75
N ILE A 93 -13.41 -16.54 9.28
CA ILE A 93 -13.86 -15.14 9.27
C ILE A 93 -14.06 -14.65 7.82
N ILE A 94 -13.05 -14.83 6.96
CA ILE A 94 -13.10 -14.31 5.59
C ILE A 94 -14.21 -14.99 4.79
N LYS A 95 -14.40 -16.31 4.90
CA LYS A 95 -15.48 -17.03 4.22
C LYS A 95 -16.87 -16.62 4.70
N ALA A 96 -17.01 -16.30 5.98
CA ALA A 96 -18.29 -15.88 6.55
C ALA A 96 -18.66 -14.42 6.21
N SER A 97 -17.68 -13.59 5.84
CA SER A 97 -17.87 -12.14 5.72
C SER A 97 -17.50 -11.54 4.35
N SER A 98 -17.09 -12.36 3.37
CA SER A 98 -16.71 -11.86 2.04
C SER A 98 -16.87 -12.90 0.94
N ASN A 99 -17.06 -12.42 -0.29
CA ASN A 99 -17.05 -13.20 -1.52
C ASN A 99 -15.67 -13.21 -2.18
N GLU A 100 -15.49 -14.07 -3.17
CA GLU A 100 -14.27 -14.08 -3.99
C GLU A 100 -14.15 -12.76 -4.77
N GLY A 101 -12.92 -12.23 -4.90
CA GLY A 101 -12.67 -10.94 -5.55
C GLY A 101 -12.85 -9.70 -4.67
N ASP A 102 -13.52 -9.83 -3.52
CA ASP A 102 -13.68 -8.74 -2.54
C ASP A 102 -12.32 -8.27 -1.97
N LEU A 103 -12.30 -7.06 -1.42
CA LEU A 103 -11.13 -6.47 -0.79
C LEU A 103 -11.15 -6.66 0.73
N ILE A 104 -10.09 -7.26 1.27
CA ILE A 104 -9.88 -7.44 2.71
C ILE A 104 -8.81 -6.45 3.21
N ALA A 105 -9.06 -5.73 4.29
CA ALA A 105 -8.10 -4.82 4.89
C ALA A 105 -7.68 -5.30 6.29
N ASP A 106 -6.37 -5.32 6.56
CA ASP A 106 -5.81 -5.58 7.89
C ASP A 106 -4.71 -4.56 8.22
N ILE A 107 -5.04 -3.59 9.09
CA ILE A 107 -4.17 -2.46 9.46
C ILE A 107 -3.27 -2.81 10.66
N PHE A 108 -3.29 -4.07 11.11
CA PHE A 108 -2.40 -4.63 12.13
C PHE A 108 -1.87 -6.01 11.69
N CYS A 109 -1.40 -6.07 10.44
CA CYS A 109 -1.22 -7.34 9.75
C CYS A 109 -0.16 -8.26 10.39
N GLY A 110 0.81 -7.72 11.14
CA GLY A 110 1.77 -8.50 11.91
C GLY A 110 2.53 -9.53 11.06
N SER A 111 2.21 -10.81 11.28
CA SER A 111 2.76 -11.95 10.52
C SER A 111 2.14 -12.16 9.12
N GLY A 112 1.12 -11.38 8.76
CA GLY A 112 0.45 -11.43 7.46
C GLY A 112 -0.55 -12.56 7.28
N THR A 113 -1.05 -13.19 8.36
CA THR A 113 -1.98 -14.33 8.26
C THR A 113 -3.24 -13.96 7.48
N THR A 114 -3.87 -12.83 7.79
CA THR A 114 -5.09 -12.36 7.10
C THR A 114 -4.88 -12.23 5.60
N LEU A 115 -3.78 -11.58 5.19
CA LEU A 115 -3.45 -11.34 3.79
C LEU A 115 -3.15 -12.65 3.05
N ALA A 116 -2.40 -13.57 3.69
CA ALA A 116 -2.09 -14.87 3.13
C ALA A 116 -3.36 -15.70 2.88
N VAL A 117 -4.29 -15.71 3.84
CA VAL A 117 -5.55 -16.43 3.69
C VAL A 117 -6.46 -15.75 2.65
N ALA A 118 -6.54 -14.42 2.64
CA ALA A 118 -7.30 -13.68 1.63
C ALA A 118 -6.81 -14.01 0.20
N GLU A 119 -5.50 -13.99 -0.04
CA GLU A 119 -4.90 -14.34 -1.33
C GLU A 119 -5.21 -15.80 -1.73
N LYS A 120 -5.05 -16.76 -0.80
CA LYS A 120 -5.36 -18.19 -1.05
C LYS A 120 -6.84 -18.42 -1.38
N LEU A 121 -7.72 -17.58 -0.85
CA LEU A 121 -9.15 -17.60 -1.09
C LEU A 121 -9.57 -16.76 -2.32
N GLY A 122 -8.64 -16.16 -3.06
CA GLY A 122 -8.97 -15.40 -4.27
C GLY A 122 -9.50 -13.98 -4.01
N ARG A 123 -9.35 -13.44 -2.79
CA ARG A 123 -9.69 -12.06 -2.43
C ARG A 123 -8.51 -11.12 -2.70
N LYS A 124 -8.79 -9.84 -2.91
CA LYS A 124 -7.79 -8.76 -2.87
C LYS A 124 -7.50 -8.39 -1.42
N TRP A 125 -6.35 -7.78 -1.16
CA TRP A 125 -6.02 -7.39 0.21
C TRP A 125 -5.18 -6.12 0.28
N ILE A 126 -5.35 -5.39 1.37
CA ILE A 126 -4.47 -4.29 1.81
C ILE A 126 -4.03 -4.60 3.24
N GLY A 127 -2.72 -4.54 3.46
CA GLY A 127 -2.11 -4.76 4.77
C GLY A 127 -1.28 -3.57 5.20
N ALA A 128 -1.38 -3.19 6.47
CA ALA A 128 -0.50 -2.20 7.07
C ALA A 128 -0.02 -2.67 8.45
N ASP A 129 1.17 -2.21 8.83
CA ASP A 129 1.74 -2.40 10.16
C ASP A 129 2.81 -1.32 10.38
N LEU A 130 2.91 -0.82 11.61
CA LEU A 130 3.94 0.16 11.99
C LEU A 130 5.32 -0.50 12.12
N GLY A 131 5.37 -1.80 12.42
CA GLY A 131 6.58 -2.55 12.68
C GLY A 131 7.29 -2.98 11.41
N LYS A 132 8.52 -2.48 11.20
CA LYS A 132 9.39 -2.94 10.09
C LYS A 132 9.56 -4.47 10.07
N PHE A 133 9.65 -5.10 11.24
CA PHE A 133 9.73 -6.56 11.35
C PHE A 133 8.45 -7.28 10.88
N ALA A 134 7.27 -6.73 11.19
CA ALA A 134 5.99 -7.24 10.71
C ALA A 134 5.88 -7.15 9.19
N ILE A 135 6.20 -5.98 8.61
CA ILE A 135 6.18 -5.78 7.16
C ILE A 135 7.14 -6.75 6.44
N HIS A 136 8.36 -6.94 6.97
CA HIS A 136 9.30 -7.90 6.38
C HIS A 136 8.82 -9.36 6.48
N THR A 137 8.23 -9.73 7.62
CA THR A 137 7.66 -11.08 7.84
C THR A 137 6.51 -11.34 6.88
N THR A 138 5.57 -10.39 6.80
CA THR A 138 4.42 -10.41 5.89
C THR A 138 4.85 -10.48 4.43
N ARG A 139 5.78 -9.61 3.99
CA ARG A 139 6.32 -9.63 2.62
C ARG A 139 6.88 -11.00 2.24
N LYS A 140 7.68 -11.61 3.14
CA LYS A 140 8.26 -12.94 2.90
C LYS A 140 7.17 -14.01 2.79
N ARG A 141 6.14 -13.96 3.64
CA ARG A 141 4.98 -14.86 3.61
C ARG A 141 4.23 -14.76 2.28
N MET A 142 3.90 -13.54 1.83
CA MET A 142 3.13 -13.33 0.60
C MET A 142 3.88 -13.83 -0.64
N ILE A 143 5.20 -13.61 -0.72
CA ILE A 143 6.03 -14.20 -1.79
C ILE A 143 5.96 -15.74 -1.77
N GLY A 144 5.90 -16.35 -0.57
CA GLY A 144 5.70 -17.79 -0.41
C GLY A 144 4.36 -18.26 -0.97
N VAL A 145 3.27 -17.61 -0.57
CA VAL A 145 1.90 -17.91 -1.02
C VAL A 145 1.78 -17.81 -2.54
N GLN A 146 2.27 -16.74 -3.15
CA GLN A 146 2.25 -16.59 -4.61
C GLN A 146 3.01 -17.70 -5.34
N ARG A 147 4.15 -18.16 -4.78
CA ARG A 147 4.91 -19.29 -5.35
C ARG A 147 4.15 -20.60 -5.25
N GLU A 148 3.41 -20.82 -4.17
CA GLU A 148 2.55 -21.99 -3.99
C GLU A 148 1.40 -21.97 -4.99
N LEU A 149 0.69 -20.84 -5.11
CA LEU A 149 -0.39 -20.66 -6.09
C LEU A 149 0.12 -20.88 -7.52
N LYS A 150 1.25 -20.28 -7.88
CA LYS A 150 1.90 -20.49 -9.17
C LYS A 150 2.21 -21.96 -9.45
N LYS A 151 2.78 -22.67 -8.48
CA LYS A 151 3.06 -24.11 -8.61
C LYS A 151 1.79 -24.95 -8.78
N ALA A 152 0.70 -24.52 -8.14
CA ALA A 152 -0.61 -25.16 -8.25
C ALA A 152 -1.39 -24.76 -9.53
N GLY A 153 -0.81 -23.93 -10.42
CA GLY A 153 -1.48 -23.44 -11.62
C GLY A 153 -2.66 -22.51 -11.33
N LYS A 154 -2.69 -21.90 -10.14
CA LYS A 154 -3.71 -20.92 -9.75
C LYS A 154 -3.23 -19.50 -10.02
N ASP A 155 -4.18 -18.62 -10.30
CA ASP A 155 -3.93 -17.20 -10.43
C ASP A 155 -3.44 -16.61 -9.09
N TYR A 156 -2.57 -15.62 -9.19
CA TYR A 156 -2.04 -14.86 -8.06
C TYR A 156 -1.83 -13.40 -8.50
N ARG A 157 -1.91 -12.47 -7.56
CA ARG A 157 -1.82 -11.03 -7.86
C ARG A 157 -0.48 -10.47 -7.43
N ALA A 158 0.13 -9.60 -8.23
CA ALA A 158 1.28 -8.83 -7.78
C ALA A 158 0.88 -7.92 -6.60
N PHE A 159 1.81 -7.70 -5.67
CA PHE A 159 1.60 -6.77 -4.54
C PHE A 159 2.80 -5.86 -4.39
N GLU A 160 2.55 -4.70 -3.81
CA GLU A 160 3.57 -3.69 -3.53
C GLU A 160 3.72 -3.48 -2.03
N VAL A 161 4.91 -3.05 -1.63
CA VAL A 161 5.18 -2.65 -0.25
C VAL A 161 5.45 -1.17 -0.28
N LEU A 162 4.50 -0.41 0.24
CA LEU A 162 4.58 1.04 0.35
C LEU A 162 5.14 1.39 1.72
N ASN A 163 6.13 2.29 1.77
CA ASN A 163 6.68 2.79 3.01
C ASN A 163 6.20 4.23 3.20
N LEU A 164 5.25 4.42 4.11
CA LEU A 164 4.66 5.72 4.42
C LEU A 164 5.39 6.32 5.62
N GLY A 165 6.15 7.39 5.40
CA GLY A 165 6.85 8.11 6.46
C GLY A 165 8.21 7.53 6.86
N LYS A 166 9.28 8.27 6.57
CA LYS A 166 10.61 8.00 7.17
C LYS A 166 10.58 8.28 8.69
N TYR A 167 10.65 7.23 9.52
CA TYR A 167 10.68 7.25 11.00
C TYR A 167 11.68 8.24 11.65
N GLU A 168 12.70 8.66 10.93
CA GLU A 168 13.71 9.62 11.42
C GLU A 168 13.10 10.97 11.78
N ARG A 169 11.98 11.35 11.15
CA ARG A 169 11.30 12.63 11.40
C ARG A 169 10.60 12.68 12.76
N GLN A 170 10.19 11.53 13.30
CA GLN A 170 9.61 11.43 14.65
C GLN A 170 10.60 11.84 15.74
N HIS A 171 11.92 11.64 15.53
CA HIS A 171 12.94 12.06 16.48
C HIS A 171 13.05 13.60 16.56
N TYR A 172 12.75 14.31 15.48
CA TYR A 172 12.74 15.78 15.48
C TYR A 172 11.45 16.34 16.12
N ILE A 173 10.29 15.74 15.80
CA ILE A 173 8.99 16.25 16.24
C ILE A 173 8.62 15.80 17.66
N GLY A 174 9.15 14.67 18.15
CA GLY A 174 8.75 14.02 19.41
C GLY A 174 8.36 15.00 20.52
N VAL A 175 7.07 15.11 20.79
CA VAL A 175 6.51 15.94 21.85
C VAL A 175 6.54 15.14 23.13
N ASN A 176 6.91 15.75 24.25
CA ASN A 176 6.90 15.05 25.53
C ASN A 176 5.46 14.62 25.87
N PRO A 177 5.16 13.31 25.94
CA PRO A 177 3.78 12.84 26.12
C PRO A 177 3.18 13.26 27.47
N ASN A 178 4.03 13.63 28.43
CA ASN A 178 3.63 14.03 29.78
C ASN A 178 3.21 15.51 29.90
N LEU A 179 3.25 16.29 28.82
CA LEU A 179 2.83 17.70 28.82
C LEU A 179 1.30 17.84 28.76
N ARG A 180 0.77 18.97 29.24
CA ARG A 180 -0.64 19.34 29.02
C ARG A 180 -0.87 19.74 27.57
N ASP A 181 -2.10 19.63 27.08
CA ASP A 181 -2.40 19.77 25.65
C ASP A 181 -2.04 21.17 25.08
N GLU A 182 -2.28 22.25 25.83
CA GLU A 182 -1.85 23.61 25.46
C GLU A 182 -0.31 23.76 25.34
N GLU A 183 0.44 23.04 26.18
CA GLU A 183 1.90 23.05 26.16
C GLU A 183 2.44 22.20 25.01
N LYS A 184 1.75 21.10 24.68
CA LYS A 184 2.03 20.28 23.50
C LYS A 184 1.85 21.09 22.21
N GLU A 185 0.76 21.86 22.09
CA GLU A 185 0.50 22.71 20.92
C GLU A 185 1.58 23.78 20.74
N LYS A 186 1.95 24.48 21.82
CA LYS A 186 3.04 25.48 21.76
C LYS A 186 4.38 24.86 21.37
N GLN A 187 4.70 23.70 21.93
CA GLN A 187 5.93 22.98 21.58
C GLN A 187 5.92 22.53 20.12
N LEU A 188 4.77 22.05 19.62
CA LEU A 188 4.62 21.63 18.24
C LEU A 188 4.80 22.82 17.28
N ALA A 189 4.14 23.94 17.53
CA ALA A 189 4.25 25.15 16.72
C ALA A 189 5.69 25.69 16.67
N GLN A 190 6.41 25.67 17.80
CA GLN A 190 7.82 26.07 17.82
C GLN A 190 8.68 25.12 16.98
N LYS A 191 8.46 23.80 17.12
CA LYS A 191 9.19 22.80 16.33
C LYS A 191 8.91 22.90 14.83
N GLU A 192 7.68 23.21 14.44
CA GLU A 192 7.32 23.47 13.04
C GLU A 192 8.05 24.71 12.50
N LYS A 193 8.12 25.78 13.29
CA LYS A 193 8.87 26.98 12.92
C LYS A 193 10.36 26.68 12.75
N ASP A 194 10.96 25.99 13.72
CA ASP A 194 12.37 25.58 13.68
C ASP A 194 12.65 24.67 12.48
N PHE A 195 11.70 23.79 12.15
CA PHE A 195 11.77 22.93 10.98
C PHE A 195 11.75 23.74 9.68
N LEU A 196 10.81 24.67 9.52
CA LEU A 196 10.74 25.53 8.34
C LEU A 196 12.03 26.34 8.16
N ASP A 197 12.53 26.94 9.24
CA ASP A 197 13.76 27.73 9.21
C ASP A 197 14.97 26.85 8.81
N LEU A 198 15.05 25.61 9.31
CA LEU A 198 16.08 24.64 8.92
C LEU A 198 16.03 24.30 7.43
N ILE A 199 14.84 23.98 6.90
CA ILE A 199 14.67 23.59 5.49
C ILE A 199 14.97 24.76 4.56
N LEU A 200 14.48 25.96 4.87
CA LEU A 200 14.75 27.17 4.08
C LEU A 200 16.25 27.49 4.08
N HIS A 201 16.91 27.39 5.23
CA HIS A 201 18.36 27.58 5.32
C HIS A 201 19.13 26.56 4.47
N ALA A 202 18.81 25.26 4.59
CA ALA A 202 19.43 24.21 3.79
C ALA A 202 19.16 24.37 2.29
N TYR A 203 17.97 24.85 1.92
CA TYR A 203 17.60 25.10 0.52
C TYR A 203 18.18 26.41 -0.03
N ARG A 204 18.74 27.26 0.83
CA ARG A 204 19.21 28.62 0.51
C ARG A 204 18.07 29.51 -0.02
N ALA A 205 16.96 29.48 0.69
CA ALA A 205 15.82 30.34 0.45
C ALA A 205 15.65 31.35 1.60
N ASP A 206 15.35 32.58 1.24
CA ASP A 206 15.03 33.64 2.20
C ASP A 206 13.59 33.49 2.66
N LYS A 207 13.34 33.69 3.95
CA LYS A 207 11.98 33.60 4.51
C LYS A 207 11.09 34.69 3.92
N VAL A 208 9.83 34.35 3.67
CA VAL A 208 8.80 35.31 3.25
C VAL A 208 7.60 35.27 4.18
N GLU A 209 6.89 36.39 4.25
CA GLU A 209 5.67 36.55 5.04
C GLU A 209 4.53 37.06 4.14
N GLY A 210 3.29 37.00 4.64
CA GLY A 210 2.11 37.47 3.92
C GLY A 210 1.59 36.50 2.84
N PHE A 211 2.05 35.26 2.84
CA PHE A 211 1.55 34.17 2.00
C PHE A 211 0.87 33.11 2.84
N ARG A 212 -0.11 32.42 2.24
CA ARG A 212 -0.80 31.31 2.90
C ARG A 212 0.00 30.02 2.80
N THR A 213 0.56 29.72 1.63
CA THR A 213 1.25 28.45 1.34
C THR A 213 2.76 28.58 1.17
N PHE A 214 3.29 29.80 0.99
CA PHE A 214 4.72 30.02 0.77
C PHE A 214 5.46 30.38 2.05
N HIS A 215 6.61 29.75 2.25
CA HIS A 215 7.46 29.94 3.43
C HIS A 215 8.77 30.65 3.09
N GLY A 216 9.26 30.53 1.85
CA GLY A 216 10.46 31.22 1.41
C GLY A 216 10.49 31.61 -0.06
N LYS A 217 11.60 32.20 -0.47
CA LYS A 217 11.90 32.62 -1.83
C LYS A 217 13.35 32.28 -2.16
N LYS A 218 13.57 31.70 -3.34
CA LYS A 218 14.90 31.42 -3.88
C LYS A 218 15.01 32.01 -5.27
N ALA A 219 15.85 33.02 -5.42
CA ALA A 219 15.95 33.81 -6.64
C ALA A 219 14.56 34.32 -7.10
N SER A 220 14.08 33.89 -8.26
CA SER A 220 12.77 34.27 -8.80
C SER A 220 11.64 33.29 -8.47
N ARG A 221 11.88 32.26 -7.65
CA ARG A 221 10.89 31.21 -7.33
C ARG A 221 10.43 31.34 -5.90
N LEU A 222 9.12 31.26 -5.67
CA LEU A 222 8.59 31.10 -4.32
C LEU A 222 8.67 29.64 -3.89
N VAL A 223 8.83 29.41 -2.59
CA VAL A 223 9.11 28.10 -2.00
C VAL A 223 8.00 27.75 -1.02
N ALA A 224 7.25 26.70 -1.33
CA ALA A 224 6.34 26.04 -0.41
C ALA A 224 7.06 24.82 0.19
N VAL A 225 6.90 24.61 1.49
CA VAL A 225 7.51 23.49 2.22
C VAL A 225 6.37 22.66 2.75
N GLY A 226 6.33 21.39 2.34
CA GLY A 226 5.33 20.44 2.76
C GLY A 226 5.42 20.08 4.24
N PRO A 227 4.38 19.42 4.77
CA PRO A 227 4.38 18.95 6.14
C PRO A 227 5.53 17.96 6.39
N ILE A 228 6.06 17.98 7.61
CA ILE A 228 7.19 17.11 7.99
C ILE A 228 6.76 15.64 8.11
N ASN A 229 5.58 15.37 8.66
CA ASN A 229 5.10 14.04 9.03
C ASN A 229 4.13 13.41 8.01
N LEU A 230 3.73 14.16 6.99
CA LEU A 230 2.77 13.73 5.98
C LEU A 230 3.35 13.91 4.58
N PRO A 231 2.95 13.09 3.60
CA PRO A 231 3.25 13.40 2.21
C PRO A 231 2.54 14.69 1.78
N VAL A 232 3.13 15.43 0.85
CA VAL A 232 2.42 16.51 0.16
C VAL A 232 1.36 15.90 -0.76
N THR A 233 0.11 16.30 -0.53
CA THR A 233 -1.07 15.79 -1.25
C THR A 233 -1.43 16.65 -2.45
N ARG A 234 -2.33 16.15 -3.32
CA ARG A 234 -2.93 16.91 -4.43
C ARG A 234 -3.55 18.21 -3.92
N LEU A 235 -4.35 18.14 -2.84
CA LEU A 235 -4.99 19.31 -2.22
C LEU A 235 -3.97 20.39 -1.81
N PHE A 236 -2.85 19.99 -1.19
CA PHE A 236 -1.81 20.95 -0.81
C PHE A 236 -1.25 21.70 -2.03
N VAL A 237 -0.96 20.97 -3.11
CA VAL A 237 -0.41 21.58 -4.34
C VAL A 237 -1.46 22.43 -5.06
N GLU A 238 -2.73 22.02 -5.04
CA GLU A 238 -3.83 22.83 -5.57
C GLU A 238 -3.96 24.16 -4.83
N GLU A 239 -3.84 24.18 -3.50
CA GLU A 239 -3.82 25.43 -2.73
C GLU A 239 -2.64 26.34 -3.14
N VAL A 240 -1.46 25.76 -3.35
CA VAL A 240 -0.28 26.49 -3.86
C VAL A 240 -0.56 27.07 -5.25
N ILE A 241 -1.14 26.29 -6.16
CA ILE A 241 -1.51 26.72 -7.51
C ILE A 241 -2.58 27.83 -7.46
N LEU A 242 -3.56 27.73 -6.57
CA LEU A 242 -4.60 28.73 -6.37
C LEU A 242 -4.00 30.06 -5.86
N GLU A 243 -3.10 30.02 -4.88
CA GLU A 243 -2.40 31.23 -4.41
C GLU A 243 -1.50 31.80 -5.51
N CYS A 244 -0.84 30.95 -6.30
CA CYS A 244 -0.07 31.41 -7.46
C CYS A 244 -0.93 32.22 -8.44
N ARG A 245 -2.12 31.72 -8.76
CA ARG A 245 -3.04 32.41 -9.67
C ARG A 245 -3.56 33.73 -9.09
N SER A 246 -3.90 33.76 -7.80
CA SER A 246 -4.44 34.96 -7.17
C SER A 246 -3.40 36.07 -7.02
N LYS A 247 -2.13 35.72 -6.83
CA LYS A 247 -1.02 36.66 -6.64
C LYS A 247 -0.11 36.81 -7.87
N HIS A 248 -0.51 36.29 -9.02
CA HIS A 248 0.26 36.33 -10.29
C HIS A 248 1.69 35.79 -10.18
N ILE A 249 1.88 34.72 -9.40
CA ILE A 249 3.16 34.03 -9.26
C ILE A 249 3.26 32.98 -10.36
N THR A 250 4.36 33.00 -11.11
CA THR A 250 4.56 32.13 -12.27
C THR A 250 5.61 31.03 -12.05
N LYS A 251 6.38 31.08 -10.96
CA LYS A 251 7.44 30.11 -10.66
C LYS A 251 7.44 29.70 -9.20
N VAL A 252 7.34 28.41 -8.94
CA VAL A 252 7.26 27.85 -7.59
C VAL A 252 8.07 26.57 -7.46
N ASP A 253 8.72 26.42 -6.30
CA ASP A 253 9.28 25.16 -5.81
C ASP A 253 8.43 24.63 -4.65
N VAL A 254 8.00 23.38 -4.72
CA VAL A 254 7.38 22.67 -3.60
C VAL A 254 8.38 21.64 -3.08
N LEU A 255 8.78 21.79 -1.82
CA LEU A 255 9.74 20.92 -1.15
C LEU A 255 8.99 19.95 -0.24
N ALA A 256 9.19 18.64 -0.38
CA ALA A 256 8.58 17.67 0.52
C ALA A 256 9.52 16.50 0.78
N PHE A 257 9.39 15.84 1.94
CA PHE A 257 10.08 14.56 2.13
C PHE A 257 9.46 13.43 1.31
N GLU A 258 8.13 13.49 1.15
CA GLU A 258 7.32 12.53 0.40
C GLU A 258 6.19 13.27 -0.32
N PHE A 259 5.75 12.73 -1.45
CA PHE A 259 4.62 13.21 -2.22
C PHE A 259 3.60 12.08 -2.34
N GLU A 260 2.32 12.43 -2.43
CA GLU A 260 1.24 11.49 -2.68
C GLU A 260 1.48 10.70 -3.98
N MET A 261 1.16 9.40 -3.96
CA MET A 261 1.28 8.54 -5.13
C MET A 261 0.31 8.98 -6.23
N GLY A 262 0.75 8.97 -7.49
CA GLY A 262 -0.08 9.40 -8.62
C GLY A 262 -0.24 10.93 -8.75
N LEU A 263 0.42 11.72 -7.89
CA LEU A 263 0.41 13.17 -7.99
C LEU A 263 1.04 13.68 -9.32
N PHE A 264 2.03 12.95 -9.84
CA PHE A 264 2.77 13.29 -11.05
C PHE A 264 2.45 12.31 -12.20
N PRO A 265 2.49 12.77 -13.46
CA PRO A 265 2.81 14.14 -13.93
C PRO A 265 1.60 15.10 -13.90
N ASN A 266 0.39 14.59 -13.61
CA ASN A 266 -0.88 15.30 -13.77
C ASN A 266 -0.88 16.72 -13.17
N ILE A 267 -0.42 16.88 -11.92
CA ILE A 267 -0.46 18.19 -11.26
C ILE A 267 0.51 19.21 -11.90
N GLN A 268 1.63 18.74 -12.45
CA GLN A 268 2.62 19.60 -13.13
C GLN A 268 2.09 20.05 -14.49
N GLU A 269 1.41 19.15 -15.21
CA GLU A 269 0.73 19.51 -16.46
C GLU A 269 -0.40 20.51 -16.22
N GLU A 270 -1.17 20.33 -15.14
CA GLU A 270 -2.22 21.26 -14.74
C GLU A 270 -1.65 22.64 -14.40
N ALA A 271 -0.61 22.69 -13.57
CA ALA A 271 0.08 23.94 -13.24
C ALA A 271 0.61 24.64 -14.50
N LYS A 272 1.24 23.88 -15.42
CA LYS A 272 1.74 24.38 -16.70
C LYS A 272 0.62 24.93 -17.57
N SER A 273 -0.54 24.28 -17.61
CA SER A 273 -1.71 24.77 -18.35
C SER A 273 -2.24 26.10 -17.81
N LYS A 274 -1.99 26.37 -16.52
CA LYS A 274 -2.31 27.63 -15.82
C LYS A 274 -1.18 28.67 -15.87
N GLY A 275 -0.12 28.43 -16.64
CA GLY A 275 1.02 29.34 -16.79
C GLY A 275 2.00 29.35 -15.59
N ILE A 276 1.96 28.30 -14.76
CA ILE A 276 2.81 28.16 -13.58
C ILE A 276 3.87 27.11 -13.84
N ASP A 277 5.13 27.51 -13.74
CA ASP A 277 6.29 26.62 -13.68
C ASP A 277 6.40 26.06 -12.26
N LEU A 278 5.92 24.84 -12.09
CA LEU A 278 5.91 24.09 -10.82
C LEU A 278 7.02 23.03 -10.81
N ALA A 279 8.02 23.26 -9.95
CA ALA A 279 9.06 22.28 -9.66
C ALA A 279 8.81 21.65 -8.30
N MET A 280 8.95 20.33 -8.23
CA MET A 280 8.66 19.54 -7.04
C MET A 280 9.96 18.84 -6.67
N LYS A 281 10.41 19.00 -5.42
CA LYS A 281 11.73 18.56 -4.99
C LYS A 281 11.67 17.78 -3.68
N TYR A 282 12.45 16.70 -3.61
CA TYR A 282 12.61 15.94 -2.38
C TYR A 282 13.55 16.66 -1.40
N ILE A 283 13.11 16.75 -0.15
CA ILE A 283 13.93 17.20 0.97
C ILE A 283 14.88 16.04 1.34
N PRO A 284 16.21 16.22 1.19
CA PRO A 284 17.19 15.20 1.51
C PRO A 284 17.30 15.02 3.04
N ARG A 285 17.77 13.85 3.52
CA ARG A 285 17.90 13.59 4.98
C ARG A 285 19.03 14.40 5.61
N GLU A 286 19.99 14.79 4.81
CA GLU A 286 21.18 15.56 5.13
C GLU A 286 20.84 16.94 5.69
N VAL A 287 19.61 17.44 5.51
CA VAL A 287 19.13 18.68 6.17
C VAL A 287 19.22 18.61 7.69
N PHE A 288 19.18 17.41 8.27
CA PHE A 288 19.29 17.22 9.73
C PHE A 288 20.75 17.15 10.22
N ASP A 289 21.75 17.08 9.33
CA ASP A 289 23.16 17.19 9.68
C ASP A 289 23.63 18.65 9.54
N LYS A 290 23.79 19.33 10.67
CA LYS A 290 24.28 20.72 10.72
C LYS A 290 25.59 20.92 9.94
N ARG A 291 26.50 19.95 9.98
CA ARG A 291 27.79 20.05 9.27
C ARG A 291 27.60 19.99 7.76
N ALA A 292 26.67 19.17 7.28
CA ALA A 292 26.36 19.07 5.86
C ALA A 292 25.72 20.37 5.33
N VAL A 293 24.83 20.98 6.13
CA VAL A 293 24.21 22.27 5.83
C VAL A 293 25.26 23.38 5.79
N GLU A 294 26.10 23.51 6.82
CA GLU A 294 27.17 24.52 6.90
C GLU A 294 28.20 24.40 5.76
N LYS A 295 28.52 23.16 5.34
CA LYS A 295 29.44 22.89 4.23
C LYS A 295 28.79 23.01 2.85
N ASN A 296 27.52 23.43 2.76
CA ASN A 296 26.76 23.53 1.51
C ASN A 296 26.69 22.21 0.72
N GLN A 297 26.68 21.08 1.42
CA GLN A 297 26.66 19.73 0.81
C GLN A 297 25.24 19.20 0.60
N VAL A 298 24.22 19.93 1.07
CA VAL A 298 22.82 19.55 0.91
C VAL A 298 22.32 19.91 -0.49
N VAL A 299 21.83 18.90 -1.22
CA VAL A 299 21.28 19.03 -2.57
C VAL A 299 19.84 18.53 -2.57
N PHE A 300 18.93 19.39 -3.02
CA PHE A 300 17.52 19.07 -3.18
C PHE A 300 17.29 18.63 -4.62
N HIS A 301 16.71 17.45 -4.77
CA HIS A 301 16.57 16.80 -6.05
C HIS A 301 15.16 16.93 -6.58
N ASP A 302 15.00 17.08 -7.89
CA ASP A 302 13.69 17.05 -8.53
C ASP A 302 13.05 15.66 -8.37
N VAL A 303 11.72 15.60 -8.40
CA VAL A 303 11.00 14.32 -8.39
C VAL A 303 11.44 13.49 -9.59
N SER A 304 11.69 12.19 -9.35
CA SER A 304 12.12 11.24 -10.37
C SER A 304 11.19 11.29 -11.58
N TYR A 305 11.76 11.26 -12.78
CA TYR A 305 10.99 11.20 -14.01
C TYR A 305 11.27 9.88 -14.73
N ILE A 306 10.23 9.36 -15.35
CA ILE A 306 10.26 8.19 -16.21
C ILE A 306 10.10 8.67 -17.63
N GLU A 307 10.96 8.22 -18.54
CA GLU A 307 10.80 8.46 -19.97
C GLU A 307 10.36 7.17 -20.67
N VAL A 308 9.30 7.28 -21.46
CA VAL A 308 8.74 6.17 -22.22
C VAL A 308 8.51 6.56 -23.67
N LYS A 309 8.70 5.59 -24.57
CA LYS A 309 8.49 5.75 -25.99
C LYS A 309 7.41 4.78 -26.48
N PRO A 310 6.29 5.28 -27.05
CA PRO A 310 5.28 4.41 -27.65
C PRO A 310 5.75 3.91 -29.02
N HIS A 311 5.49 2.64 -29.29
CA HIS A 311 5.66 1.98 -30.59
C HIS A 311 4.29 1.60 -31.13
N ALA A 312 3.80 2.33 -32.13
CA ALA A 312 2.51 2.04 -32.75
C ALA A 312 2.69 1.19 -34.02
N LYS A 313 1.90 0.13 -34.16
CA LYS A 313 1.83 -0.70 -35.35
C LYS A 313 0.38 -1.09 -35.64
N GLU A 314 -0.14 -0.68 -36.80
CA GLU A 314 -1.54 -0.93 -37.20
C GLU A 314 -2.55 -0.50 -36.13
N ASN A 315 -3.26 -1.45 -35.52
CA ASN A 315 -4.20 -1.26 -34.42
C ASN A 315 -3.60 -1.74 -33.09
N SER A 316 -2.30 -1.62 -32.89
CA SER A 316 -1.64 -2.05 -31.65
C SER A 316 -0.57 -1.05 -31.21
N VAL A 317 -0.31 -1.01 -29.91
CA VAL A 317 0.69 -0.18 -29.28
C VAL A 317 1.53 -1.00 -28.31
N ALA A 318 2.83 -0.79 -28.33
CA ALA A 318 3.76 -1.22 -27.29
C ALA A 318 4.40 0.02 -26.64
N VAL A 319 4.94 -0.13 -25.45
CA VAL A 319 5.64 0.93 -24.71
C VAL A 319 7.06 0.48 -24.44
N GLU A 320 8.03 1.33 -24.76
CA GLU A 320 9.42 1.15 -24.39
C GLU A 320 9.77 2.07 -23.22
N LEU A 321 10.40 1.52 -22.18
CA LEU A 321 10.99 2.30 -21.10
C LEU A 321 12.40 2.72 -21.52
N THR A 322 12.61 4.01 -21.77
CA THR A 322 13.85 4.53 -22.37
C THR A 322 14.79 5.17 -21.36
N ASP A 323 14.23 5.76 -20.30
CA ASP A 323 15.02 6.32 -19.21
C ASP A 323 14.24 6.29 -17.89
N PHE A 324 14.99 6.23 -16.80
CA PHE A 324 14.48 6.38 -15.45
C PHE A 324 15.54 7.07 -14.61
N SER A 325 15.27 8.32 -14.29
CA SER A 325 16.19 9.13 -13.51
C SER A 325 15.72 9.19 -12.07
N VAL A 326 16.49 8.56 -11.17
CA VAL A 326 16.29 8.63 -9.73
C VAL A 326 17.44 9.40 -9.12
N PHE A 327 17.15 10.48 -8.42
CA PHE A 327 18.14 11.24 -7.66
C PHE A 327 18.03 10.93 -6.17
N TYR A 328 17.95 9.65 -5.84
CA TYR A 328 17.89 9.17 -4.47
C TYR A 328 19.26 9.35 -3.80
N ASN A 329 19.26 9.83 -2.56
CA ASN A 329 20.43 9.88 -1.69
C ASN A 329 20.16 9.09 -0.41
N GLN A 330 21.08 8.19 -0.08
CA GLN A 330 21.10 7.42 1.15
C GLN A 330 22.53 7.37 1.67
N ASP A 331 22.80 8.20 2.69
CA ASP A 331 24.13 8.56 3.18
C ASP A 331 24.97 9.31 2.11
N SER A 332 25.77 10.29 2.54
CA SER A 332 26.75 10.92 1.64
C SER A 332 28.04 10.11 1.58
N ILE A 333 28.74 10.18 0.44
CA ILE A 333 30.09 9.58 0.32
C ILE A 333 31.00 10.19 1.39
N ALA A 334 30.97 11.51 1.56
CA ALA A 334 31.79 12.21 2.55
C ALA A 334 31.55 11.71 3.98
N HIS A 335 30.29 11.45 4.36
CA HIS A 335 29.97 10.89 5.67
C HIS A 335 30.43 9.43 5.80
N ALA A 336 30.25 8.61 4.77
CA ALA A 336 30.76 7.24 4.76
C ALA A 336 32.29 7.21 4.93
N GLU A 337 33.01 8.09 4.23
CA GLU A 337 34.47 8.21 4.33
C GLU A 337 34.95 8.57 5.74
N ALA A 338 34.23 9.49 6.39
CA ALA A 338 34.55 9.94 7.75
C ALA A 338 34.20 8.89 8.82
N SER A 339 33.12 8.13 8.63
CA SER A 339 32.61 7.17 9.62
C SER A 339 33.13 5.74 9.47
N LEU A 340 33.71 5.39 8.31
CA LEU A 340 34.24 4.06 8.01
C LEU A 340 35.48 3.72 8.85
N LYS A 341 35.44 2.55 9.51
CA LYS A 341 36.59 1.95 10.21
C LYS A 341 37.55 1.33 9.19
N ASN A 342 38.84 1.29 9.52
CA ASN A 342 39.84 0.65 8.66
C ASN A 342 39.51 -0.84 8.45
N GLY A 343 39.57 -1.30 7.19
CA GLY A 343 39.21 -2.66 6.79
C GLY A 343 37.71 -2.92 6.59
N SER A 344 36.87 -1.88 6.56
CA SER A 344 35.42 -2.01 6.36
C SER A 344 34.92 -1.37 5.07
N ASN A 345 33.70 -1.69 4.67
CA ASN A 345 33.03 -1.06 3.53
C ASN A 345 31.61 -0.61 3.90
N LYS A 346 31.10 0.36 3.15
CA LYS A 346 29.73 0.86 3.25
C LYS A 346 29.21 1.09 1.85
N ILE A 347 27.97 0.70 1.60
CA ILE A 347 27.25 1.06 0.38
C ILE A 347 26.51 2.35 0.67
N VAL A 348 26.69 3.35 -0.18
CA VAL A 348 25.97 4.61 -0.16
C VAL A 348 25.27 4.81 -1.48
N VAL A 349 24.18 5.55 -1.47
CA VAL A 349 23.56 6.04 -2.70
C VAL A 349 23.75 7.55 -2.75
N GLU A 350 24.43 8.04 -3.79
CA GLU A 350 24.61 9.47 -4.00
C GLU A 350 24.37 9.81 -5.47
N ASN A 351 23.50 10.79 -5.73
CA ASN A 351 23.10 11.24 -7.07
C ASN A 351 22.62 10.12 -7.99
N GLY A 352 21.81 9.18 -7.47
CA GLY A 352 21.32 8.07 -8.28
C GLY A 352 22.41 7.06 -8.67
N GLN A 353 23.52 7.01 -7.93
CA GLN A 353 24.53 5.97 -8.08
C GLN A 353 24.72 5.21 -6.76
N ILE A 354 24.61 3.89 -6.82
CA ILE A 354 25.00 3.00 -5.74
C ILE A 354 26.53 2.93 -5.77
N ILE A 355 27.17 3.48 -4.75
CA ILE A 355 28.63 3.54 -4.64
C ILE A 355 29.04 2.74 -3.42
N LYS A 356 29.95 1.79 -3.63
CA LYS A 356 30.62 1.08 -2.55
C LYS A 356 31.87 1.85 -2.15
N VAL A 357 31.85 2.39 -0.94
CA VAL A 357 33.01 3.05 -0.32
C VAL A 357 33.71 2.00 0.55
N THR A 358 34.98 1.71 0.25
CA THR A 358 35.80 0.76 1.00
C THR A 358 36.99 1.47 1.59
N LYS A 359 37.25 1.27 2.88
CA LYS A 359 38.45 1.78 3.56
C LYS A 359 39.35 0.60 3.87
N ASP A 360 40.54 0.57 3.30
CA ASP A 360 41.47 -0.52 3.54
C ASP A 360 42.09 -0.45 4.95
N LYS A 361 42.93 -1.44 5.29
CA LYS A 361 43.57 -1.49 6.62
C LYS A 361 44.55 -0.33 6.86
N THR A 362 45.10 0.24 5.79
CA THR A 362 46.00 1.39 5.80
C THR A 362 45.28 2.73 5.82
N GLY A 363 43.94 2.73 5.73
CA GLY A 363 43.10 3.92 5.78
C GLY A 363 42.83 4.56 4.41
N ILE A 364 43.30 3.97 3.32
CA ILE A 364 43.05 4.46 1.95
C ILE A 364 41.63 4.10 1.56
N ILE A 365 40.94 5.06 0.94
CA ILE A 365 39.55 4.96 0.55
C ILE A 365 39.47 4.65 -0.95
N LYS A 366 38.69 3.63 -1.30
CA LYS A 366 38.33 3.27 -2.67
C LYS A 366 36.84 3.41 -2.88
N ARG A 367 36.45 4.02 -3.99
CA ARG A 367 35.06 4.16 -4.44
C ARG A 367 34.85 3.25 -5.64
N GLU A 368 33.78 2.46 -5.61
CA GLU A 368 33.37 1.60 -6.72
C GLU A 368 31.90 1.89 -7.04
N SER A 369 31.61 2.39 -8.24
CA SER A 369 30.23 2.58 -8.70
C SER A 369 29.65 1.22 -9.11
N LEU A 370 28.59 0.81 -8.41
CA LEU A 370 27.86 -0.43 -8.65
C LEU A 370 26.74 -0.23 -9.68
N THR A 371 26.17 0.98 -9.78
CA THR A 371 25.22 1.35 -10.84
C THR A 371 25.98 1.59 -12.13
N LYS A 372 25.81 0.72 -13.13
CA LYS A 372 26.48 0.87 -14.44
C LYS A 372 25.53 1.40 -15.51
N LYS A 373 24.24 1.10 -15.36
CA LYS A 373 23.17 1.55 -16.26
C LYS A 373 22.00 2.03 -15.40
N TRP A 374 21.25 3.02 -15.88
CA TRP A 374 20.05 3.52 -15.18
C TRP A 374 19.06 2.38 -14.87
N THR A 375 18.99 1.38 -15.74
CA THR A 375 18.16 0.18 -15.60
C THR A 375 18.45 -0.61 -14.33
N ASP A 376 19.64 -0.45 -13.72
CA ASP A 376 20.03 -1.14 -12.49
C ASP A 376 19.17 -0.72 -11.29
N TRP A 377 18.52 0.43 -11.37
CA TRP A 377 17.58 0.94 -10.37
C TRP A 377 16.21 0.27 -10.40
N ILE A 378 15.88 -0.41 -11.48
CA ILE A 378 14.53 -0.92 -11.69
C ILE A 378 14.53 -2.40 -11.36
N ASP A 379 13.70 -2.79 -10.41
CA ASP A 379 13.41 -4.20 -10.16
C ASP A 379 12.11 -4.63 -10.83
N TYR A 380 11.20 -3.69 -11.09
CA TYR A 380 9.89 -3.97 -11.65
C TYR A 380 9.35 -2.76 -12.42
N TRP A 381 8.68 -3.00 -13.55
CA TRP A 381 7.81 -2.00 -14.18
C TRP A 381 6.61 -2.65 -14.86
N SER A 382 5.54 -1.87 -15.03
CA SER A 382 4.29 -2.33 -15.63
C SER A 382 3.62 -1.26 -16.48
N VAL A 383 2.77 -1.72 -17.39
CA VAL A 383 1.99 -0.90 -18.32
C VAL A 383 0.51 -1.25 -18.18
N ASP A 384 -0.31 -0.21 -18.10
CA ASP A 384 -1.76 -0.25 -18.23
C ASP A 384 -2.13 0.42 -19.57
N PHE A 385 -2.56 -0.36 -20.56
CA PHE A 385 -2.85 0.16 -21.88
C PHE A 385 -4.23 0.83 -22.00
N ASP A 386 -5.08 0.69 -20.98
CA ASP A 386 -6.43 1.26 -20.96
C ASP A 386 -6.75 1.89 -19.61
N PHE A 387 -5.84 2.74 -19.13
CA PHE A 387 -5.91 3.33 -17.79
C PHE A 387 -7.24 4.03 -17.48
N GLU A 388 -7.89 4.63 -18.49
CA GLU A 388 -9.17 5.33 -18.30
C GLU A 388 -10.39 4.40 -18.19
N ASN A 389 -10.22 3.09 -18.34
CA ASN A 389 -11.32 2.12 -18.30
C ASN A 389 -11.95 2.01 -16.90
N LYS A 390 -11.18 2.27 -15.84
CA LYS A 390 -11.62 2.02 -14.46
C LYS A 390 -11.49 3.25 -13.58
N LYS A 391 -12.59 4.00 -13.46
CA LYS A 391 -12.67 5.14 -12.55
C LYS A 391 -12.47 4.70 -11.10
N GLU A 392 -11.71 5.49 -10.33
CA GLU A 392 -11.62 5.33 -8.89
C GLU A 392 -12.87 5.92 -8.23
N ILE A 393 -13.81 5.05 -7.86
CA ILE A 393 -15.06 5.43 -7.22
C ILE A 393 -14.97 5.20 -5.72
N ILE A 394 -15.31 6.22 -4.94
CA ILE A 394 -15.46 6.13 -3.48
C ILE A 394 -16.93 6.24 -3.11
N GLN A 395 -17.29 5.62 -1.98
CA GLN A 395 -18.63 5.70 -1.40
C GLN A 395 -18.62 6.68 -0.24
N VAL A 396 -19.45 7.72 -0.33
CA VAL A 396 -19.56 8.77 0.69
C VAL A 396 -20.99 8.82 1.20
N LYS A 397 -21.17 8.96 2.52
CA LYS A 397 -22.49 9.21 3.09
C LYS A 397 -22.82 10.69 3.00
N ASN A 398 -23.95 11.01 2.37
CA ASN A 398 -24.47 12.38 2.35
C ASN A 398 -25.15 12.75 3.69
N ALA A 399 -25.58 14.01 3.80
CA ALA A 399 -26.23 14.53 5.01
C ALA A 399 -27.52 13.78 5.42
N ASP A 400 -28.15 13.09 4.45
CA ASP A 400 -29.35 12.27 4.63
C ASP A 400 -29.04 10.78 4.88
N ASN A 401 -27.78 10.45 5.20
CA ASN A 401 -27.30 9.09 5.45
C ASN A 401 -27.38 8.13 4.24
N GLN A 402 -27.60 8.65 3.03
CA GLN A 402 -27.59 7.86 1.80
C GLN A 402 -26.15 7.72 1.29
N ILE A 403 -25.83 6.54 0.74
CA ILE A 403 -24.52 6.27 0.14
C ILE A 403 -24.55 6.77 -1.30
N GLU A 404 -23.64 7.69 -1.62
CA GLU A 404 -23.40 8.18 -2.97
C GLU A 404 -22.04 7.71 -3.47
N GLU A 405 -22.00 7.29 -4.74
CA GLU A 405 -20.76 6.95 -5.44
C GLU A 405 -20.19 8.18 -6.14
N ILE A 406 -19.00 8.60 -5.71
CA ILE A 406 -18.33 9.78 -6.22
C ILE A 406 -17.04 9.33 -6.90
N TRP A 407 -16.86 9.77 -8.14
CA TRP A 407 -15.58 9.62 -8.83
C TRP A 407 -14.58 10.61 -8.21
N THR A 408 -13.41 10.11 -7.80
CA THR A 408 -12.34 10.94 -7.22
C THR A 408 -11.66 11.86 -8.24
N GLY A 409 -11.95 11.66 -9.53
CA GLY A 409 -11.22 12.29 -10.63
C GLY A 409 -10.00 11.48 -11.08
N ASP A 410 -9.71 10.34 -10.44
CA ASP A 410 -8.59 9.46 -10.78
C ASP A 410 -9.03 8.08 -11.30
N PHE A 411 -8.10 7.30 -11.82
CA PHE A 411 -8.37 5.96 -12.33
C PHE A 411 -7.55 4.90 -11.60
N VAL A 412 -8.11 3.70 -11.48
CA VAL A 412 -7.45 2.56 -10.84
C VAL A 412 -6.49 1.94 -11.84
N PHE A 413 -5.19 2.01 -11.55
CA PHE A 413 -4.16 1.37 -12.36
C PHE A 413 -4.35 -0.15 -12.40
N GLU A 414 -4.47 -0.71 -13.60
CA GLU A 414 -4.55 -2.14 -13.85
C GLU A 414 -3.26 -2.65 -14.48
N ASN A 415 -2.61 -3.60 -13.81
CA ASN A 415 -1.33 -4.15 -14.24
C ASN A 415 -1.52 -5.15 -15.39
N GLU A 416 -1.76 -4.64 -16.61
CA GLU A 416 -2.02 -5.46 -17.79
C GLU A 416 -0.77 -6.16 -18.34
N TRP A 417 0.40 -5.53 -18.18
CA TRP A 417 1.69 -6.11 -18.52
C TRP A 417 2.77 -5.67 -17.52
N GLN A 418 3.73 -6.55 -17.24
CA GLN A 418 4.83 -6.27 -16.30
C GLN A 418 6.12 -6.97 -16.71
N SER A 419 7.25 -6.38 -16.33
CA SER A 419 8.58 -7.01 -16.35
C SER A 419 9.27 -6.81 -15.01
N PHE A 420 9.96 -7.84 -14.52
CA PHE A 420 10.62 -7.80 -13.21
C PHE A 420 11.87 -8.66 -13.14
N ARG A 421 12.82 -8.22 -12.30
CA ARG A 421 14.05 -8.94 -12.01
C ARG A 421 13.81 -10.05 -10.99
N THR A 422 14.57 -11.13 -11.13
CA THR A 422 14.64 -12.21 -10.16
C THR A 422 16.09 -12.51 -9.80
N LYS A 423 16.31 -13.29 -8.73
CA LYS A 423 17.68 -13.74 -8.40
C LYS A 423 18.34 -14.56 -9.51
N LYS A 424 17.54 -15.25 -10.35
CA LYS A 424 18.03 -16.10 -11.43
C LYS A 424 18.17 -15.36 -12.76
N ASN A 425 17.26 -14.42 -13.04
CA ASN A 425 17.27 -13.60 -14.25
C ASN A 425 17.24 -12.12 -13.85
N ARG A 426 18.33 -11.40 -14.12
CA ARG A 426 18.50 -9.99 -13.81
C ARG A 426 18.12 -9.07 -14.97
N ASN A 427 17.72 -9.61 -16.12
CA ASN A 427 17.32 -8.82 -17.27
C ASN A 427 15.89 -8.31 -17.09
N LEU A 428 15.65 -7.09 -17.58
CA LEU A 428 14.33 -6.51 -17.75
C LEU A 428 14.01 -6.43 -19.24
N GLU A 429 12.78 -6.76 -19.60
CA GLU A 429 12.25 -6.43 -20.91
C GLU A 429 11.95 -4.93 -20.92
N MET A 430 12.61 -4.20 -21.84
CA MET A 430 12.46 -2.75 -21.94
C MET A 430 11.30 -2.34 -22.84
N ILE A 431 10.72 -3.29 -23.58
CA ILE A 431 9.59 -3.05 -24.47
C ILE A 431 8.48 -4.01 -24.05
N SER A 432 7.28 -3.47 -23.84
CA SER A 432 6.10 -4.28 -23.57
C SER A 432 5.62 -5.04 -24.80
N ILE A 433 4.69 -5.96 -24.62
CA ILE A 433 4.01 -6.60 -25.76
C ILE A 433 3.23 -5.55 -26.57
N PHE A 434 3.05 -5.82 -27.86
CA PHE A 434 2.07 -5.08 -28.65
C PHE A 434 0.67 -5.48 -28.19
N LYS A 435 -0.07 -4.52 -27.62
CA LYS A 435 -1.45 -4.67 -27.20
C LYS A 435 -2.36 -4.05 -28.24
N GLU A 436 -3.40 -4.78 -28.64
CA GLU A 436 -4.40 -4.28 -29.57
C GLU A 436 -5.19 -3.12 -28.94
N CYS A 437 -5.38 -2.04 -29.70
CA CYS A 437 -6.04 -0.83 -29.27
C CYS A 437 -6.91 -0.25 -30.39
N THR A 438 -8.07 0.27 -30.02
CA THR A 438 -8.95 1.01 -30.93
C THR A 438 -8.34 2.36 -31.32
N LYS A 439 -8.66 2.83 -32.54
CA LYS A 439 -8.21 4.15 -33.01
C LYS A 439 -8.84 5.25 -32.16
N GLY A 440 -8.01 6.15 -31.63
CA GLY A 440 -8.46 7.29 -30.83
C GLY A 440 -7.36 7.83 -29.93
N ARG A 441 -7.69 8.86 -29.15
CA ARG A 441 -6.82 9.33 -28.06
C ARG A 441 -7.00 8.37 -26.88
N LYS A 442 -5.91 7.79 -26.39
CA LYS A 442 -5.88 6.94 -25.20
C LYS A 442 -4.83 7.44 -24.22
N LYS A 443 -5.08 7.22 -22.92
CA LYS A 443 -4.05 7.33 -21.88
C LYS A 443 -3.54 5.93 -21.54
N ILE A 444 -2.23 5.78 -21.60
CA ILE A 444 -1.51 4.59 -21.17
C ILE A 444 -0.75 5.01 -19.91
N ALA A 445 -0.91 4.26 -18.83
CA ALA A 445 -0.17 4.52 -17.60
C ALA A 445 1.03 3.56 -17.51
N VAL A 446 2.16 4.09 -17.04
CA VAL A 446 3.37 3.32 -16.81
C VAL A 446 3.78 3.48 -15.37
N LYS A 447 4.11 2.36 -14.74
CA LYS A 447 4.55 2.32 -13.35
C LYS A 447 5.91 1.66 -13.26
N VAL A 448 6.84 2.28 -12.55
CA VAL A 448 8.18 1.75 -12.28
C VAL A 448 8.33 1.64 -10.76
N VAL A 449 8.89 0.53 -10.29
CA VAL A 449 9.24 0.31 -8.89
C VAL A 449 10.75 0.13 -8.80
N ASP A 450 11.37 1.02 -8.04
CA ASP A 450 12.82 1.08 -7.83
C ASP A 450 13.28 0.31 -6.60
N ILE A 451 14.61 0.21 -6.43
CA ILE A 451 15.32 -0.50 -5.35
C ILE A 451 15.51 0.37 -4.11
#